data_AF-A0A812UFM0-F1
#
_entry.id   AF-A0A812UFM0-F1
#
_cell.length_a   1.000
_cell.length_b   1.000
_cell.length_c   1.000
_cell.angle_alpha   90.00
_cell.angle_beta   90.00
_cell.angle_gamma   90.00
#
_symmetry.space_group_name_H-M   'P 1'
#
loop_
_entity.id
_entity.type
_entity.pdbx_description
1 polymer ?
#
loop_
_entity_poly.entity_id
_entity_poly.type
_entity_poly.pdbx_seq_one_letter_code
_entity_poly.pdbx_strand_id
1 'polypeptide(L)'
;GMIEIVLGTDMAKHNQHQKSLMSWVANKPTAETPAGEQAFLQDKLELLEVLAHAADISNPCKPHDMMLFWAERVLSEFWLQGDEESRLNLE
;
A
#
# COMPACT_ATOMS: atom_id res chain seq x y z
N GLY A 1 14.18 1.11 -5.60
CA GLY A 1 15.03 0.93 -4.41
C GLY A 1 14.19 1.05 -3.14
N MET A 2 14.82 1.27 -1.98
CA MET A 2 14.13 1.38 -0.68
C MET A 2 13.29 2.67 -0.58
N ILE A 3 13.77 3.77 -1.16
CA ILE A 3 13.08 5.07 -1.16
C ILE A 3 11.73 4.94 -1.87
N GLU A 4 11.72 4.25 -3.01
CA GLU A 4 10.54 4.05 -3.84
C GLU A 4 9.51 3.17 -3.14
N ILE A 5 9.95 2.13 -2.41
CA ILE A 5 9.08 1.30 -1.57
C ILE A 5 8.38 2.13 -0.49
N VAL A 6 9.11 3.03 0.19
CA VAL A 6 8.51 3.91 1.20
C VAL A 6 7.56 4.92 0.56
N LEU A 7 7.93 5.54 -0.56
CA LEU A 7 7.03 6.42 -1.31
C LEU A 7 5.83 5.67 -1.90
N GLY A 8 5.91 4.34 -2.01
CA GLY A 8 4.84 3.45 -2.42
C GLY A 8 3.81 3.16 -1.33
N THR A 9 4.01 3.59 -0.07
CA THR A 9 2.99 3.44 0.98
C THR A 9 2.02 4.62 1.04
N ASP A 10 2.21 5.65 0.20
CA ASP A 10 1.27 6.77 0.11
C ASP A 10 -0.11 6.31 -0.40
N MET A 11 -1.15 6.53 0.41
CA MET A 11 -2.54 6.19 0.09
C MET A 11 -3.04 6.85 -1.21
N ALA A 12 -2.49 8.00 -1.60
CA ALA A 12 -2.83 8.64 -2.87
C ALA A 12 -2.48 7.77 -4.10
N LYS A 13 -1.53 6.83 -3.95
CA LYS A 13 -1.12 5.88 -4.99
C LYS A 13 -1.92 4.58 -5.00
N HIS A 14 -2.84 4.37 -4.06
CA HIS A 14 -3.58 3.12 -3.93
C HIS A 14 -4.24 2.66 -5.25
N ASN A 15 -4.94 3.57 -5.95
CA ASN A 15 -5.60 3.27 -7.21
C ASN A 15 -4.60 2.94 -8.34
N GLN A 16 -3.41 3.53 -8.31
CA GLN A 16 -2.34 3.22 -9.25
C GLN A 16 -1.81 1.80 -9.00
N HIS A 17 -1.51 1.45 -7.74
CA HIS A 17 -1.08 0.10 -7.36
C HIS A 17 -2.08 -0.98 -7.77
N GLN A 18 -3.38 -0.76 -7.55
CA GLN A 18 -4.41 -1.72 -7.94
C GLN A 18 -4.41 -1.94 -9.46
N LYS A 19 -4.33 -0.87 -10.27
CA LYS A 19 -4.29 -0.97 -11.73
C LYS A 19 -3.03 -1.67 -12.23
N SER A 20 -1.87 -1.30 -11.69
CA SER A 20 -0.59 -1.93 -12.05
C SER A 20 -0.59 -3.42 -11.72
N LEU A 21 -1.08 -3.81 -10.53
CA LEU A 21 -1.18 -5.23 -10.14
C LEU A 21 -2.11 -6.01 -11.08
N MET A 22 -3.29 -5.46 -11.41
CA MET A 22 -4.22 -6.12 -12.34
C MET A 22 -3.61 -6.28 -13.74
N SER A 23 -2.92 -5.25 -14.24
CA SER A 23 -2.20 -5.31 -15.52
C SER A 23 -1.11 -6.37 -15.50
N TRP A 24 -0.32 -6.43 -14.42
CA TRP A 24 0.75 -7.41 -14.26
C TRP A 24 0.21 -8.85 -14.21
N VAL A 25 -0.89 -9.07 -13.49
CA VAL A 25 -1.57 -10.38 -13.44
C VAL A 25 -2.06 -10.81 -14.83
N ALA A 26 -2.60 -9.87 -15.62
CA ALA A 26 -3.07 -10.15 -16.98
C ALA A 26 -1.93 -10.43 -17.98
N ASN A 27 -0.77 -9.81 -17.79
CA ASN A 27 0.37 -9.86 -18.72
C ASN A 27 1.56 -10.65 -18.17
N LYS A 28 1.32 -11.59 -17.24
CA LYS A 28 2.37 -12.30 -16.50
C LYS A 28 3.41 -12.90 -17.47
N PRO A 29 4.71 -12.63 -17.29
CA PRO A 29 5.73 -13.19 -18.17
C PRO A 29 5.68 -14.72 -18.13
N THR A 30 5.61 -15.35 -19.31
CA THR A 30 5.69 -16.80 -19.47
C THR A 30 7.09 -17.17 -19.93
N ALA A 31 7.43 -18.46 -19.88
CA ALA A 31 8.71 -18.96 -20.41
C ALA A 31 8.92 -18.63 -21.91
N GLU A 32 7.86 -18.25 -22.63
CA GLU A 32 7.85 -17.92 -24.05
C GLU A 32 8.10 -16.43 -24.33
N THR A 33 8.01 -15.56 -23.32
CA THR A 33 8.26 -14.11 -23.43
C THR A 33 9.29 -13.66 -22.38
N PRO A 34 10.60 -13.87 -22.61
CA PRO A 34 11.63 -13.40 -21.70
C PRO A 34 11.63 -11.86 -21.67
N ALA A 35 11.34 -11.27 -20.50
CA ALA A 35 11.52 -9.85 -20.28
C ALA A 35 13.02 -9.51 -20.26
N GLY A 36 13.41 -8.39 -20.87
CA GLY A 36 14.77 -7.87 -20.73
C GLY A 36 15.09 -7.55 -19.27
N GLU A 37 16.36 -7.67 -18.87
CA GLU A 37 16.82 -7.52 -17.48
C GLU A 37 16.31 -6.24 -16.80
N GLN A 38 16.31 -5.11 -17.52
CA GLN A 38 15.81 -3.84 -17.00
C GLN A 38 14.29 -3.81 -16.79
N ALA A 39 13.52 -4.42 -17.69
CA ALA A 39 12.07 -4.54 -17.54
C ALA A 39 11.72 -5.43 -16.34
N PHE A 40 12.46 -6.53 -16.16
CA PHE A 40 12.31 -7.41 -15.00
C PHE A 40 12.62 -6.71 -13.68
N LEU A 41 13.67 -5.89 -13.63
CA LEU A 41 14.01 -5.11 -12.43
C LEU A 41 12.95 -4.04 -12.11
N GLN A 42 12.39 -3.39 -13.12
CA GLN A 42 11.30 -2.43 -12.96
C GLN A 42 10.03 -3.10 -12.44
N ASP A 43 9.60 -4.20 -13.06
CA ASP A 43 8.45 -5.00 -12.61
C ASP A 43 8.62 -5.46 -11.16
N LYS A 44 9.83 -5.89 -10.79
CA LYS A 44 10.14 -6.31 -9.42
C LYS A 44 9.98 -5.16 -8.43
N LEU A 45 10.43 -3.95 -8.77
CA LEU A 45 10.30 -2.80 -7.86
C LEU A 45 8.84 -2.41 -7.66
N GLU A 46 8.07 -2.33 -8.75
CA GLU A 46 6.63 -2.02 -8.69
C GLU A 46 5.88 -3.06 -7.84
N LEU A 47 6.20 -4.35 -7.98
CA LEU A 47 5.61 -5.39 -7.13
C LEU A 47 5.99 -5.23 -5.66
N LEU A 48 7.22 -4.82 -5.35
CA LEU A 48 7.65 -4.59 -3.97
C LEU A 48 6.92 -3.39 -3.34
N GLU A 49 6.68 -2.33 -4.10
CA GLU A 49 5.84 -1.19 -3.68
C GLU A 49 4.42 -1.67 -3.33
N VAL A 50 3.78 -2.43 -4.23
CA VAL A 50 2.44 -2.98 -4.00
C VAL A 50 2.41 -3.91 -2.78
N LEU A 51 3.43 -4.75 -2.59
CA LEU A 51 3.52 -5.66 -1.44
C LEU A 51 3.68 -4.91 -0.12
N ALA A 52 4.52 -3.87 -0.08
CA ALA A 52 4.67 -3.02 1.10
C ALA A 52 3.36 -2.30 1.43
N HIS A 53 2.68 -1.72 0.42
CA HIS A 53 1.38 -1.09 0.60
C HIS A 53 0.32 -2.07 1.11
N ALA A 54 0.27 -3.28 0.53
CA ALA A 54 -0.64 -4.33 0.96
C ALA A 54 -0.39 -4.77 2.41
N ALA A 55 0.87 -4.81 2.84
CA ALA A 55 1.23 -5.10 4.23
C ALA A 55 0.74 -3.99 5.18
N ASP A 56 0.88 -2.73 4.78
CA ASP A 56 0.44 -1.54 5.54
C ASP A 56 -1.09 -1.55 5.78
N ILE A 57 -1.87 -1.90 4.76
CA ILE A 57 -3.34 -1.98 4.85
C ILE A 57 -3.88 -3.35 5.26
N SER A 58 -3.03 -4.24 5.78
CA SER A 58 -3.41 -5.65 6.03
C SER A 58 -4.26 -5.88 7.28
N ASN A 59 -4.52 -4.85 8.10
CA ASN A 59 -5.20 -4.97 9.39
C ASN A 59 -6.57 -5.67 9.31
N PRO A 60 -7.46 -5.37 8.34
CA PRO A 60 -8.75 -6.06 8.19
C PRO A 60 -8.63 -7.55 7.82
N CYS A 61 -7.48 -8.00 7.33
CA CYS A 61 -7.24 -9.38 6.94
C CYS A 61 -6.66 -10.24 8.08
N LYS A 62 -6.43 -9.67 9.26
CA LYS A 62 -5.91 -10.38 10.45
C LYS A 62 -7.04 -11.07 11.22
N PRO A 63 -6.73 -12.01 12.14
CA PRO A 63 -7.73 -12.56 13.05
C PRO A 63 -8.51 -11.46 13.77
N HIS A 64 -9.79 -11.72 14.05
CA HIS A 64 -10.75 -10.73 14.55
C HIS A 64 -10.21 -9.85 15.69
N ASP A 65 -9.61 -10.46 16.71
CA ASP A 65 -9.11 -9.73 17.89
C ASP A 65 -7.94 -8.79 17.54
N MET A 66 -7.09 -9.19 16.60
CA MET A 66 -6.01 -8.33 16.10
C MET A 66 -6.54 -7.20 15.24
N MET A 67 -7.50 -7.50 14.36
CA MET A 67 -8.15 -6.48 13.54
C MET A 67 -8.79 -5.40 14.42
N LEU A 68 -9.57 -5.80 15.44
CA LEU A 68 -10.20 -4.85 16.37
C LEU A 68 -9.18 -4.01 17.12
N PHE A 69 -8.12 -4.63 17.64
CA PHE A 69 -7.03 -3.92 18.31
C PHE A 69 -6.40 -2.82 17.45
N TRP A 70 -6.20 -3.08 16.15
CA TRP A 70 -5.68 -2.07 15.22
C TRP A 70 -6.72 -1.03 14.83
N ALA A 71 -7.99 -1.42 14.68
CA ALA A 71 -9.08 -0.48 14.39
C ALA A 71 -9.26 0.55 15.51
N GLU A 72 -9.21 0.12 16.78
CA GLU A 72 -9.29 1.01 17.95
C GLU A 72 -8.13 2.01 17.99
N ARG A 73 -6.91 1.59 17.62
CA ARG A 73 -5.73 2.47 17.54
C ARG A 73 -5.90 3.54 16.48
N VAL A 74 -6.32 3.16 15.28
CA VAL A 74 -6.54 4.10 14.16
C VAL A 74 -7.65 5.10 14.51
N LEU A 75 -8.76 4.65 15.10
CA LEU A 75 -9.84 5.54 15.55
C LEU A 75 -9.38 6.50 16.64
N SER A 76 -8.59 6.01 17.61
CA SER A 76 -8.03 6.86 18.67
C SER A 76 -7.13 7.96 18.10
N GLU A 77 -6.30 7.63 17.11
CA GLU A 77 -5.44 8.60 16.43
C GLU A 77 -6.26 9.66 15.67
N PHE A 78 -7.31 9.24 14.95
CA PHE A 78 -8.20 10.17 14.24
C PHE A 78 -8.95 11.11 15.18
N TRP A 79 -9.40 10.64 16.36
CA TRP A 79 -10.02 11.52 17.34
C TRP A 79 -9.05 12.54 17.92
N LEU A 80 -7.81 12.13 18.22
CA LEU A 80 -6.78 13.06 18.69
C LEU A 80 -6.42 14.10 17.61
N GLN A 81 -6.40 13.71 16.34
CA GLN A 81 -6.24 14.66 15.24
C GLN A 81 -7.40 15.67 15.20
N GLY A 82 -8.65 15.19 15.28
CA GLY A 82 -9.82 16.07 15.28
C GLY A 82 -9.86 17.04 16.48
N ASP A 83 -9.43 16.61 17.66
CA ASP A 83 -9.28 17.47 18.83
C ASP A 83 -8.26 18.60 18.58
N GLU A 84 -7.14 18.27 17.93
CA GLU A 84 -6.10 19.25 17.58
C GLU A 84 -6.55 20.21 16.47
N GLU A 85 -7.26 19.72 15.46
CA GLU A 85 -7.87 20.53 14.40
C GLU A 85 -8.89 21.53 14.99
N SER A 86 -9.74 21.10 15.92
CA SER A 86 -10.66 21.96 16.65
C SER A 86 -9.93 23.04 17.45
N ARG A 87 -8.87 22.65 18.18
CA ARG A 87 -8.04 23.60 18.96
C ARG A 87 -7.39 24.67 18.08
N LEU A 88 -7.02 24.31 16.85
CA LEU A 88 -6.40 25.21 15.87
C LEU A 88 -7.42 25.99 15.03
N ASN A 89 -8.73 25.76 15.18
CA ASN A 89 -9.80 26.30 14.34
C ASN A 89 -9.60 25.98 12.84
N LEU A 90 -9.19 24.74 12.54
CA LEU A 90 -9.07 24.25 11.17
C LEU A 90 -10.38 23.66 10.61
N GLU A 91 -11.39 23.53 11.47
CA GLU A 91 -12.78 23.15 11.15
C GLU A 91 -13.79 24.15 11.73
#